data_AF-A0A7W1LYX4-F1
#
_entry.id   AF-A0A7W1LYX4-F1
#
_cell.length_a   1.000
_cell.length_b   1.000
_cell.length_c   1.000
_cell.angle_alpha   90.00
_cell.angle_beta   90.00
_cell.angle_gamma   90.00
#
_symmetry.space_group_name_H-M   'P 1'
#
loop_
_entity.id
_entity.type
_entity.pdbx_description
1 polymer ?
#
loop_
_entity_poly.entity_id
_entity_poly.type
_entity_poly.pdbx_seq_one_letter_code
_entity_poly.pdbx_strand_id
1 'polypeptide(L)' 'MPYPEFMIRPMREDLTRLGVEETKTPEQVDEVIKNTTGTVMMVVNSVCGCAAGKA' A
#
# COMPACT_ATOMS: atom_id res chain seq x y z
N MET A 1 -10.42 -5.95 15.67
CA MET A 1 -9.30 -5.29 16.37
C MET A 1 -8.20 -5.08 15.35
N PRO A 2 -7.77 -3.83 15.08
CA PRO A 2 -6.67 -3.59 14.15
C PRO A 2 -5.38 -4.22 14.68
N TYR A 3 -4.54 -4.73 13.78
CA TYR A 3 -3.21 -5.19 14.13
C TYR A 3 -2.38 -4.05 14.73
N PRO A 4 -1.50 -4.32 15.70
CA PRO A 4 -0.61 -3.30 16.25
C PRO A 4 0.28 -2.67 15.18
N GLU A 5 0.58 -1.37 15.31
CA GLU A 5 1.35 -0.61 14.31
C GLU A 5 2.73 -1.22 14.05
N PHE A 6 3.44 -1.62 15.11
CA PHE A 6 4.77 -2.23 14.98
C PHE A 6 4.76 -3.54 14.18
N MET A 7 3.62 -4.22 14.07
CA MET A 7 3.48 -5.47 13.32
C MET A 7 3.23 -5.22 11.83
N ILE A 8 2.49 -4.16 11.48
CA ILE A 8 2.12 -3.86 10.09
C ILE A 8 3.07 -2.88 9.42
N ARG A 9 3.81 -2.08 10.21
CA ARG A 9 4.77 -1.10 9.70
C ARG A 9 5.82 -1.73 8.76
N PRO A 10 6.45 -2.87 9.07
CA PRO A 10 7.43 -3.49 8.17
C PRO A 10 6.83 -3.83 6.80
N MET A 11 5.59 -4.34 6.76
CA MET A 11 4.90 -4.73 5.53
C MET A 11 4.58 -3.51 4.63
N ARG A 12 4.35 -2.34 5.24
CA ARG A 12 4.17 -1.06 4.52
C ARG A 12 5.52 -0.55 4.01
N GLU A 13 6.55 -0.60 4.86
CA GLU A 13 7.90 -0.15 4.52
C GLU A 13 8.53 -0.96 3.38
N ASP A 14 8.23 -2.25 3.26
CA ASP A 14 8.70 -3.08 2.14
C ASP A 14 8.26 -2.51 0.79
N LEU A 15 7.01 -2.05 0.68
CA LEU A 15 6.47 -1.44 -0.55
C LEU A 15 6.99 -0.01 -0.76
N THR A 16 7.01 0.81 0.29
CA THR A 16 7.45 2.22 0.16
C THR A 16 8.94 2.31 -0.19
N ARG A 17 9.77 1.39 0.29
CA ARG A 17 11.18 1.25 -0.12
C ARG A 17 11.36 0.92 -1.60
N LEU A 18 10.37 0.29 -2.22
CA LEU A 18 10.35 -0.01 -3.66
C LEU A 18 9.73 1.11 -4.51
N GLY A 19 9.33 2.22 -3.87
CA GLY A 19 8.78 3.39 -4.55
C GLY A 19 7.25 3.42 -4.63
N VAL A 20 6.55 2.52 -3.94
CA VAL A 20 5.08 2.57 -3.84
C VAL A 20 4.68 3.71 -2.89
N GLU A 21 3.79 4.59 -3.36
CA GLU A 21 3.19 5.63 -2.52
C GLU A 21 2.10 5.02 -1.60
N GLU A 22 2.16 5.32 -0.30
CA GLU A 22 1.20 4.82 0.66
C GLU A 22 -0.03 5.74 0.78
N THR A 23 -1.20 5.25 0.41
CA THR A 23 -2.49 5.93 0.60
C THR A 23 -3.24 5.37 1.81
N LYS A 24 -3.55 6.22 2.80
CA LYS A 24 -4.23 5.84 4.06
C LYS A 24 -5.69 6.24 4.14
N THR A 25 -6.14 7.12 3.24
CA THR A 25 -7.53 7.58 3.20
C THR A 25 -8.11 7.45 1.79
N PRO A 26 -9.45 7.39 1.65
CA PRO A 26 -10.11 7.38 0.35
C PRO A 26 -9.74 8.60 -0.51
N GLU A 27 -9.59 9.78 0.11
CA GLU A 27 -9.25 11.02 -0.60
C GLU A 27 -7.87 10.95 -1.24
N GLN A 28 -6.89 10.35 -0.56
CA GLN A 28 -5.54 10.16 -1.11
C GLN A 28 -5.55 9.20 -2.32
N VAL A 29 -6.36 8.15 -2.27
CA VAL A 29 -6.54 7.24 -3.43
C VAL A 29 -7.15 7.99 -4.61
N ASP A 30 -8.19 8.79 -4.34
CA ASP A 30 -8.87 9.62 -5.33
C ASP A 30 -7.92 10.62 -5.99
N GLU A 31 -7.05 11.27 -5.21
CA GLU A 31 -6.04 12.21 -5.70
C GLU A 31 -5.04 11.52 -6.64
N VAL A 32 -4.50 10.36 -6.26
CA VAL A 32 -3.56 9.60 -7.10
C VAL A 32 -4.20 9.21 -8.44
N ILE A 33 -5.45 8.74 -8.41
CA ILE A 33 -6.15 8.32 -9.62
C ILE A 33 -6.46 9.52 -10.54
N LYS A 34 -6.98 10.62 -9.98
CA LYS A 34 -7.39 11.80 -10.77
C LYS A 34 -6.19 12.56 -11.35
N ASN A 35 -5.07 12.59 -10.63
CA ASN A 35 -3.91 13.38 -11.02
C ASN A 35 -2.87 12.60 -11.86
N THR A 36 -2.98 11.27 -11.94
CA THR A 36 -2.10 10.48 -12.79
C THR A 36 -2.61 10.44 -14.23
N THR A 37 -1.80 10.93 -15.17
CA THR A 37 -2.04 10.74 -16.60
C THR A 37 -1.38 9.43 -17.04
N GLY A 38 -2.17 8.48 -17.56
CA GLY A 38 -1.66 7.17 -18.00
C GLY A 38 -2.12 6.03 -17.08
N THR A 39 -1.23 5.09 -16.78
CA THR A 39 -1.56 3.88 -16.01
C THR A 39 -1.06 3.98 -14.58
N VAL A 40 -1.92 3.66 -13.62
CA VAL A 40 -1.58 3.52 -12.19
C VAL A 40 -1.49 2.04 -11.84
N MET A 41 -0.38 1.61 -11.25
CA MET A 41 -0.25 0.30 -10.62
C MET A 41 -0.61 0.42 -9.14
N MET A 42 -1.71 -0.21 -8.72
CA MET A 42 -2.18 -0.17 -7.34
C MET A 42 -1.96 -1.52 -6.66
N VAL A 43 -1.22 -1.52 -5.56
CA VAL A 43 -0.96 -2.72 -4.76
C VAL A 43 -1.88 -2.74 -3.55
N VAL A 44 -2.81 -3.69 -3.51
CA VAL A 44 -3.65 -3.93 -2.33
C VAL A 44 -2.90 -4.83 -1.36
N ASN A 45 -2.18 -4.22 -0.42
CA ASN A 45 -1.40 -4.96 0.57
C ASN A 45 -2.29 -5.63 1.64
N SER A 46 -1.80 -6.70 2.25
CA SER A 46 -2.48 -7.41 3.35
C SER A 46 -1.47 -8.07 4.30
N VAL A 47 -1.91 -8.48 5.48
CA VAL A 47 -1.08 -9.22 6.44
C VAL A 47 -0.96 -10.71 6.14
N CYS A 48 -1.60 -11.20 5.08
CA CYS A 48 -1.63 -12.61 4.73
C CYS A 48 -0.26 -13.06 4.20
N GLY A 49 0.15 -14.29 4.51
CA GLY A 49 1.45 -14.83 4.06
C GLY A 49 1.63 -14.89 2.54
N CYS A 50 0.54 -14.89 1.76
CA CYS A 50 0.61 -14.76 0.31
C CYS A 50 1.13 -13.39 -0.14
N ALA A 51 0.78 -12.32 0.57
CA ALA A 51 1.26 -10.97 0.27
C ALA A 51 2.77 -10.86 0.55
N ALA A 52 3.23 -11.46 1.65
CA ALA A 52 4.64 -11.46 2.01
C ALA A 52 5.54 -12.27 1.05
N GLY A 53 5.03 -13.35 0.46
CA GLY A 53 5.85 -14.30 -0.30
C GLY A 53 5.77 -14.21 -1.82
N LYS A 54 4.73 -13.57 -2.38
CA LYS A 54 4.43 -13.68 -3.82
C LYS A 54 3.81 -12.44 -4.48
N ALA A 55 3.22 -11.53 -3.71
CA ALA A 55 2.44 -10.41 -4.27
C ALA A 55 3.33 -9.27 -4.77
#